data_AF-A0A6G0J2N7-F1
#
_entry.id   AF-A0A6G0J2N7-F1
#
_cell.length_a   1.000
_cell.length_b   1.000
_cell.length_c   1.000
_cell.angle_alpha   90.00
_cell.angle_beta   90.00
_cell.angle_gamma   90.00
#
_symmetry.space_group_name_H-M   'P 1'
#
loop_
_entity.id
_entity.type
_entity.pdbx_description
1 polymer ?
#
loop_
_entity_poly.entity_id
_entity_poly.type
_entity_poly.pdbx_seq_one_letter_code
_entity_poly.pdbx_strand_id
1 'polypeptide(L)'
;MSAFVPGQQELLDRHEDIQLAELTDVTDFISRRRAELLEQMKIQRKQQVEESEAAHHRNSTLLQDLQTVEDGLRGKQLPRPDLLALETRYWASVEESIPAWEHFLLDCSIGSCSIPHPGATDRIDGRKDGGQKVESDNKSAMRAPRLLSSQQPTTSPPSHKAPSPGPPCP
;
A
#
# COMPACT_ATOMS: atom_id res chain seq x y z
N MET A 1 -22.06 -66.59 39.23
CA MET A 1 -22.99 -65.91 38.31
C MET A 1 -23.14 -64.49 38.83
N SER A 2 -22.55 -63.50 38.16
CA SER A 2 -22.59 -62.11 38.62
C SER A 2 -23.97 -61.55 38.33
N ALA A 3 -24.71 -61.16 39.37
CA ALA A 3 -26.03 -60.57 39.22
C ALA A 3 -25.88 -59.13 38.73
N PHE A 4 -26.32 -58.89 37.50
CA PHE A 4 -26.42 -57.57 36.89
C PHE A 4 -27.43 -56.74 37.68
N VAL A 5 -26.98 -55.64 38.30
CA VAL A 5 -27.83 -54.76 39.11
C VAL A 5 -28.46 -53.72 38.18
N PRO A 6 -29.80 -53.68 38.04
CA PRO A 6 -30.49 -52.80 37.09
C PRO A 6 -30.12 -51.31 37.21
N GLY A 7 -29.86 -50.83 38.43
CA GLY A 7 -29.49 -49.43 38.67
C GLY A 7 -28.08 -49.04 38.19
N GLN A 8 -27.19 -50.00 37.93
CA GLN A 8 -25.87 -49.68 37.35
C GLN A 8 -25.98 -49.38 35.85
N GLN A 9 -26.86 -50.08 35.13
CA GLN A 9 -27.09 -49.81 33.72
C GLN A 9 -27.74 -48.44 33.51
N GLU A 10 -28.76 -48.10 34.31
CA GLU A 10 -29.41 -46.79 34.23
C GLU A 10 -28.45 -45.63 34.54
N LEU A 11 -27.51 -45.83 35.47
CA LEU A 11 -26.49 -44.84 35.78
C LEU A 11 -25.48 -44.67 34.62
N LEU A 12 -25.10 -45.77 33.96
CA LEU A 12 -24.22 -45.73 32.79
C LEU A 12 -24.90 -45.03 31.61
N ASP A 13 -26.15 -45.38 31.31
CA ASP A 13 -26.93 -44.74 30.24
C ASP A 13 -27.04 -43.22 30.47
N ARG A 14 -27.31 -42.80 31.72
CA ARG A 14 -27.33 -41.37 32.07
C ARG A 14 -25.98 -40.67 31.92
N HIS A 15 -24.89 -41.37 32.20
CA HIS A 15 -23.56 -40.81 32.03
C HIS A 15 -23.23 -40.63 30.54
N GLU A 16 -23.60 -41.61 29.71
CA GLU A 16 -23.46 -41.53 28.26
C GLU A 16 -24.29 -40.38 27.68
N ASP A 17 -25.53 -40.20 28.14
CA ASP A 17 -26.38 -39.08 27.73
C ASP A 17 -25.75 -37.72 28.05
N ILE A 18 -25.16 -37.58 29.25
CA ILE A 18 -24.47 -36.35 29.65
C ILE A 18 -23.24 -36.11 28.75
N GLN A 19 -22.44 -37.14 28.49
CA GLN A 19 -21.28 -37.01 27.61
C GLN A 19 -21.67 -36.66 26.17
N LEU A 20 -22.73 -37.29 25.65
CA LEU A 20 -23.24 -36.99 24.31
C LEU A 20 -23.74 -35.56 24.20
N ALA A 21 -24.45 -35.05 25.22
CA ALA A 21 -24.90 -33.67 25.28
C ALA A 21 -23.74 -32.66 25.32
N GLU A 22 -22.67 -32.97 26.05
CA GLU A 22 -21.48 -32.10 26.10
C GLU A 22 -20.74 -32.09 24.75
N LEU A 23 -20.60 -33.24 24.10
CA LEU A 23 -19.96 -33.33 22.79
C LEU A 23 -20.75 -32.60 21.69
N THR A 24 -22.09 -32.67 21.71
CA THR A 24 -22.91 -31.95 20.75
C THR A 24 -22.81 -30.44 20.96
N ASP A 25 -22.85 -29.96 22.20
CA ASP A 25 -22.72 -28.53 22.50
C ASP A 25 -21.36 -27.96 22.04
N VAL A 26 -20.28 -28.68 22.32
CA VAL A 26 -18.93 -28.29 21.86
C VAL A 26 -18.85 -28.29 20.32
N THR A 27 -19.44 -29.28 19.67
CA THR A 27 -19.45 -29.38 18.21
C THR A 27 -20.25 -28.25 17.57
N ASP A 28 -21.41 -27.92 18.16
CA ASP A 28 -22.26 -26.82 17.72
C ASP A 28 -21.56 -25.48 17.93
N PHE A 29 -20.90 -25.29 19.06
CA PHE A 29 -20.11 -24.09 19.35
C PHE A 29 -19.00 -23.89 18.30
N ILE A 30 -18.21 -24.93 18.03
CA ILE A 30 -17.14 -24.87 17.02
C ILE A 30 -17.72 -24.60 15.63
N SER A 31 -18.85 -25.22 15.30
CA SER A 31 -19.50 -25.07 13.99
C SER A 31 -20.02 -23.65 13.78
N ARG A 32 -20.68 -23.07 14.79
CA ARG A 32 -21.13 -21.66 14.77
C ARG A 32 -19.95 -20.71 14.65
N ARG A 33 -18.89 -20.92 15.44
CA ARG A 33 -17.70 -20.07 15.39
C ARG A 33 -17.03 -20.09 14.01
N ARG A 34 -16.95 -21.27 13.38
CA ARG A 34 -16.43 -21.40 12.02
C ARG A 34 -17.31 -20.68 11.00
N ALA A 35 -18.64 -20.80 11.12
CA ALA A 35 -19.57 -20.13 10.23
C ALA A 35 -19.45 -18.59 10.32
N GLU A 36 -19.33 -18.03 11.52
CA GLU A 36 -19.11 -16.60 11.74
C GLU A 36 -17.83 -16.10 11.09
N LEU A 37 -16.71 -16.81 11.30
CA LEU A 37 -15.42 -16.45 10.72
C LEU A 37 -15.45 -16.49 9.19
N LEU A 38 -16.10 -17.51 8.62
CA LEU A 38 -16.26 -17.60 7.16
C LEU A 38 -17.09 -16.44 6.63
N GLU A 39 -18.16 -16.06 7.32
CA GLU A 39 -18.99 -14.94 6.89
C GLU A 39 -18.25 -13.61 6.98
N GLN A 40 -17.48 -13.40 8.06
CA GLN A 40 -16.61 -12.23 8.18
C GLN A 40 -15.59 -12.13 7.05
N MET A 41 -14.93 -13.25 6.69
CA MET A 41 -13.98 -13.29 5.58
C MET A 41 -14.65 -13.00 4.24
N LYS A 42 -15.88 -13.46 4.00
CA LYS A 42 -16.63 -13.11 2.79
C LYS A 42 -16.94 -11.62 2.71
N ILE A 43 -17.39 -11.03 3.81
CA ILE A 43 -17.70 -9.60 3.88
C ILE A 43 -16.43 -8.78 3.59
N GLN A 44 -15.32 -9.10 4.23
CA GLN A 44 -14.03 -8.43 4.00
C GLN A 44 -13.57 -8.56 2.55
N ARG A 45 -13.66 -9.76 1.96
CA ARG A 45 -13.30 -9.97 0.55
C ARG A 45 -14.17 -9.14 -0.37
N LYS A 46 -15.49 -9.09 -0.12
CA LYS A 46 -16.42 -8.29 -0.91
C LYS A 46 -16.07 -6.80 -0.83
N GLN A 47 -15.83 -6.28 0.38
CA GLN A 47 -15.38 -4.90 0.58
C GLN A 47 -14.07 -4.61 -0.15
N GLN A 48 -13.08 -5.50 -0.05
CA GLN A 48 -11.80 -5.34 -0.74
C GLN A 48 -11.97 -5.28 -2.26
N VAL A 49 -12.83 -6.13 -2.83
CA VAL A 49 -13.12 -6.12 -4.27
C VAL A 49 -13.78 -4.80 -4.65
N GLU A 50 -14.82 -4.37 -3.95
CA GLU A 50 -15.51 -3.09 -4.20
C GLU A 50 -14.56 -1.89 -4.12
N GLU A 51 -13.70 -1.84 -3.10
CA GLU A 51 -12.68 -0.80 -2.94
C GLU A 51 -11.66 -0.82 -4.09
N SER A 52 -11.21 -2.01 -4.48
CA SER A 52 -10.25 -2.18 -5.58
C SER A 52 -10.84 -1.76 -6.92
N GLU A 53 -12.11 -2.10 -7.19
CA GLU A 53 -12.82 -1.71 -8.40
C GLU A 53 -13.06 -0.20 -8.43
N ALA A 54 -13.48 0.38 -7.30
CA ALA A 54 -13.64 1.83 -7.19
C ALA A 54 -12.31 2.57 -7.38
N ALA A 55 -11.20 2.06 -6.83
CA ALA A 55 -9.87 2.62 -7.06
C ALA A 55 -9.44 2.48 -8.52
N HIS A 56 -9.68 1.32 -9.14
CA HIS A 56 -9.38 1.09 -10.55
C HIS A 56 -10.15 2.05 -11.45
N HIS A 57 -11.44 2.27 -11.19
CA HIS A 57 -12.26 3.21 -11.94
C HIS A 57 -11.71 4.64 -11.84
N ARG A 58 -11.46 5.12 -10.61
CA ARG A 58 -10.87 6.45 -10.37
C ARG A 58 -9.52 6.61 -11.07
N ASN A 59 -8.63 5.61 -10.96
CA ASN A 59 -7.32 5.65 -11.60
C ASN A 59 -7.43 5.65 -13.13
N SER A 60 -8.34 4.88 -13.70
CA SER A 60 -8.59 4.87 -15.15
C SER A 60 -9.04 6.24 -15.65
N THR A 61 -9.93 6.91 -14.93
CA THR A 61 -10.37 8.27 -15.27
C THR A 61 -9.21 9.26 -15.19
N LEU A 62 -8.42 9.23 -14.10
CA LEU A 62 -7.26 10.11 -13.96
C LEU A 62 -6.23 9.91 -15.07
N LEU A 63 -5.96 8.65 -15.45
CA LEU A 63 -5.04 8.36 -16.55
C LEU A 63 -5.56 8.88 -17.89
N GLN A 64 -6.87 8.82 -18.13
CA GLN A 64 -7.48 9.37 -19.34
C GLN A 64 -7.39 10.91 -19.37
N ASP A 65 -7.63 11.56 -18.24
CA ASP A 65 -7.50 13.01 -18.12
C ASP A 65 -6.04 13.45 -18.33
N LEU A 66 -5.09 12.73 -17.73
CA LEU A 66 -3.66 12.97 -17.93
C LEU A 66 -3.24 12.81 -19.39
N GLN A 67 -3.70 11.74 -20.06
CA GLN A 67 -3.45 11.54 -21.48
C GLN A 67 -4.00 12.69 -22.31
N THR A 68 -5.22 13.15 -22.01
CA THR A 68 -5.85 14.29 -22.70
C THR A 68 -5.04 15.57 -22.54
N VAL A 69 -4.55 15.84 -21.33
CA VAL A 69 -3.67 16.98 -21.05
C VAL A 69 -2.34 16.83 -21.78
N GLU A 70 -1.73 15.64 -21.75
CA GLU A 70 -0.47 15.35 -22.43
C GLU A 70 -0.59 15.55 -23.94
N ASP A 71 -1.63 15.04 -24.57
CA ASP A 71 -1.89 15.21 -26.00
C ASP A 71 -2.12 16.69 -26.34
N GLY A 72 -2.86 17.40 -25.48
CA GLY A 72 -3.04 18.84 -25.58
C GLY A 72 -1.75 19.63 -25.42
N LEU A 73 -0.75 19.12 -24.71
CA LEU A 73 0.58 19.73 -24.58
C LEU A 73 1.49 19.35 -25.75
N ARG A 74 1.48 18.09 -26.19
CA ARG A 74 2.26 17.61 -27.35
C ARG A 74 1.85 18.30 -28.65
N GLY A 75 0.57 18.62 -28.80
CA GLY A 75 0.05 19.33 -29.97
C GLY A 75 0.33 20.84 -29.97
N LYS A 76 0.80 21.42 -28.87
CA LYS A 76 1.16 22.86 -28.81
C LYS A 76 2.57 23.03 -29.34
N GLN A 77 2.75 23.98 -30.26
CA GLN A 77 4.09 24.36 -30.71
C GLN A 77 4.90 24.87 -29.52
N LEU A 78 6.10 24.30 -29.31
CA LEU A 78 7.01 24.82 -28.31
C LEU A 78 7.33 26.29 -28.61
N PRO A 79 7.49 27.14 -27.58
CA PRO A 79 7.95 28.50 -27.78
C PRO A 79 9.23 28.55 -28.62
N ARG A 80 9.39 29.59 -29.46
CA ARG A 80 10.60 29.76 -30.25
C ARG A 80 11.84 29.63 -29.33
N PRO A 81 12.92 28.94 -29.76
CA PRO A 81 14.09 28.68 -28.92
C PRO A 81 14.64 29.94 -28.23
N ASP A 82 14.61 31.08 -28.92
CA ASP A 82 15.06 32.37 -28.39
C ASP A 82 14.22 32.86 -27.20
N LEU A 83 12.90 32.64 -27.25
CA LEU A 83 11.99 32.99 -26.16
C LEU A 83 12.21 32.06 -24.97
N LEU A 84 12.43 30.77 -25.22
CA LEU A 84 12.72 29.78 -24.18
C LEU A 84 14.05 30.08 -23.47
N ALA A 85 15.08 30.47 -24.23
CA ALA A 85 16.38 30.88 -23.70
C ALA A 85 16.30 32.20 -22.91
N LEU A 86 15.41 33.11 -23.31
CA LEU A 86 15.13 34.32 -22.55
C LEU A 86 14.38 34.01 -21.25
N GLU A 87 13.33 33.21 -21.32
CA GLU A 87 12.54 32.78 -20.16
C GLU A 87 13.41 32.05 -19.14
N THR A 88 14.26 31.13 -19.60
CA THR A 88 15.20 30.39 -18.73
C THR A 88 16.14 31.34 -18.00
N ARG A 89 16.74 32.31 -18.73
CA ARG A 89 17.63 33.32 -18.11
C ARG A 89 16.87 34.27 -17.18
N TYR A 90 15.63 34.61 -17.52
CA TYR A 90 14.78 35.45 -16.68
C TYR A 90 14.46 34.74 -15.36
N TRP A 91 14.00 33.49 -15.39
CA TRP A 91 13.72 32.73 -14.17
C TRP A 91 14.98 32.51 -13.32
N ALA A 92 16.12 32.21 -13.95
CA ALA A 92 17.40 32.14 -13.24
C ALA A 92 17.76 33.48 -12.56
N SER A 93 17.56 34.61 -13.24
CA SER A 93 17.76 35.93 -12.65
C SER A 93 16.75 36.22 -11.53
N VAL A 94 15.50 35.75 -11.65
CA VAL A 94 14.49 35.90 -10.60
C VAL A 94 14.92 35.14 -9.36
N GLU A 95 15.39 33.89 -9.52
CA GLU A 95 15.94 33.06 -8.45
C GLU A 95 17.16 33.69 -7.79
N GLU A 96 18.11 34.21 -8.58
CA GLU A 96 19.28 34.94 -8.07
C GLU A 96 18.91 36.24 -7.34
N SER A 97 17.76 36.84 -7.68
CA SER A 97 17.25 38.06 -7.07
C SER A 97 16.28 37.80 -5.91
N ILE A 98 16.04 36.54 -5.52
CA ILE A 98 15.19 36.21 -4.39
C ILE A 98 15.78 36.91 -3.15
N PRO A 99 15.02 37.80 -2.49
CA PRO A 99 15.54 38.50 -1.33
C PRO A 99 15.74 37.53 -0.15
N ALA A 100 16.63 37.90 0.77
CA ALA A 100 17.08 37.07 1.90
C ALA A 100 15.97 36.56 2.86
N TRP A 101 14.71 36.92 2.66
CA TRP A 101 13.58 36.33 3.39
C TRP A 101 13.39 34.84 3.08
N GLU A 102 13.99 34.29 2.01
CA GLU A 102 14.06 32.84 1.80
C GLU A 102 14.77 32.13 2.96
N HIS A 103 15.89 32.67 3.43
CA HIS A 103 16.61 32.13 4.60
C HIS A 103 15.74 32.17 5.86
N PHE A 104 14.92 33.22 6.02
CA PHE A 104 13.96 33.30 7.12
C PHE A 104 12.87 32.22 7.04
N LEU A 105 12.39 31.87 5.84
CA LEU A 105 11.40 30.81 5.64
C LEU A 105 12.02 29.40 5.81
N LEU A 106 13.28 29.22 5.40
CA LEU A 106 14.01 27.96 5.55
C LEU A 106 14.40 27.69 7.02
N ASP A 107 14.86 28.71 7.75
CA ASP A 107 15.24 28.58 9.16
C ASP A 107 14.02 28.45 10.09
N CYS A 108 12.86 28.98 9.71
CA CYS A 108 11.61 28.77 10.46
C CYS A 108 10.99 27.38 10.27
N SER A 109 11.47 26.57 9.31
CA SER A 109 11.01 25.18 9.14
C SER A 109 11.53 24.23 10.23
N ILE A 110 12.57 24.64 10.98
CA ILE A 110 13.16 23.89 12.10
C ILE A 110 12.87 24.63 13.41
N GLY A 111 11.58 24.81 13.73
CA GLY A 111 11.05 24.92 15.10
C GLY A 111 11.59 26.01 16.04
N SER A 112 12.36 26.99 15.58
CA SER A 112 12.97 27.99 16.45
C SER A 112 13.06 29.37 15.81
N CYS A 113 11.89 29.96 15.50
CA CYS A 113 11.82 31.38 15.16
C CYS A 113 11.98 32.23 16.43
N SER A 114 13.18 32.75 16.70
CA SER A 114 13.32 33.97 17.49
C SER A 114 13.35 35.13 16.51
N ILE A 115 12.22 35.79 16.29
CA ILE A 115 12.16 37.02 15.48
C ILE A 115 12.99 38.09 16.19
N PRO A 116 14.10 38.61 15.62
CA PRO A 116 14.81 39.71 16.25
C PRO A 116 14.00 40.99 16.06
N HIS A 117 13.59 41.61 17.16
CA HIS A 117 13.09 42.99 17.11
C HIS A 117 14.22 43.93 16.64
N PRO A 118 13.95 44.87 15.73
CA PRO A 118 14.96 45.80 15.24
C PRO A 118 15.23 46.87 16.31
N GLY A 119 16.22 46.63 17.18
CA GLY A 119 16.58 47.61 18.20
C GLY A 119 17.52 47.16 19.31
N ALA A 120 18.60 46.43 19.01
CA ALA A 120 19.68 46.22 19.98
C ALA A 120 21.04 46.13 19.29
N THR A 121 21.74 47.26 19.23
CA THR A 121 23.19 47.28 18.93
C THR A 121 23.98 46.86 20.17
N ASP A 122 24.99 46.03 19.91
CA ASP A 122 26.23 45.81 20.65
C ASP A 122 26.18 45.71 22.19
N ARG A 123 26.53 44.52 22.68
CA ARG A 123 27.64 44.36 23.64
C ARG A 123 28.09 42.91 23.72
N ILE A 124 29.30 42.69 23.23
CA ILE A 124 30.11 41.51 23.48
C ILE A 124 30.43 41.46 24.98
N ASP A 125 30.06 40.37 25.65
CA ASP A 125 30.88 39.81 26.72
C ASP A 125 30.57 38.32 26.93
N GLY A 126 31.64 37.54 26.98
CA GLY A 126 31.61 36.09 26.86
C GLY A 126 31.07 35.36 28.08
N ARG A 127 30.60 34.14 27.85
CA ARG A 127 30.62 33.09 28.87
C ARG A 127 30.58 31.70 28.25
N LYS A 128 31.58 30.91 28.65
CA LYS A 128 31.65 29.45 28.56
C LYS A 128 30.36 28.80 29.10
N ASP A 129 29.88 27.73 28.47
CA ASP A 129 30.08 26.35 28.92
C ASP A 129 29.14 25.37 28.18
N GLY A 130 29.64 24.15 27.94
CA GLY A 130 28.81 22.95 27.99
C GLY A 130 28.11 22.48 26.71
N GLY A 131 28.86 22.02 25.71
CA GLY A 131 28.31 21.17 24.65
C GLY A 131 28.07 19.74 25.16
N GLN A 132 26.81 19.38 25.45
CA GLN A 132 26.39 17.98 25.54
C GLN A 132 26.04 17.47 24.14
N LYS A 133 26.86 16.53 23.68
CA LYS A 133 26.66 15.67 22.52
C LYS A 133 25.45 14.76 22.80
N VAL A 134 24.35 14.92 22.07
CA VAL A 134 23.36 13.86 21.92
C VAL A 134 23.28 13.53 20.44
N GLU A 135 23.92 12.42 20.14
CA GLU A 135 24.01 11.73 18.86
C GLU A 135 22.65 11.08 18.60
N SER A 136 21.87 11.64 17.67
CA SER A 136 20.69 10.97 17.13
C SER A 136 21.10 10.24 15.87
N ASP A 137 21.27 8.92 16.01
CA ASP A 137 21.41 7.99 14.90
C ASP A 137 20.15 7.99 14.03
N ASN A 138 20.23 8.72 12.92
CA ASN A 138 19.35 8.54 11.78
C ASN A 138 19.77 7.27 11.03
N LYS A 139 19.00 6.19 11.18
CA LYS A 139 19.04 5.08 10.21
C LYS A 139 17.73 4.31 10.19
N SER A 140 16.82 4.71 9.31
CA SER A 140 15.94 3.73 8.69
C SER A 140 15.71 4.09 7.24
N ALA A 141 16.23 3.22 6.39
CA ALA A 141 16.43 3.40 4.97
C ALA A 141 15.10 3.37 4.21
N MET A 142 14.99 4.29 3.24
CA MET A 142 14.10 4.16 2.10
C MET A 142 14.34 2.81 1.42
N ARG A 143 13.40 1.88 1.60
CA ARG A 143 13.40 0.59 0.89
C ARG A 143 12.78 0.82 -0.48
N ALA A 144 13.62 0.82 -1.51
CA ALA A 144 13.18 0.81 -2.91
C ALA A 144 12.33 -0.44 -3.21
N PRO A 145 11.27 -0.37 -4.02
CA PRO A 145 10.55 -1.55 -4.48
C PRO A 145 11.44 -2.38 -5.42
N ARG A 146 11.54 -3.68 -5.13
CA ARG A 146 12.13 -4.68 -6.04
C ARG A 146 11.30 -4.77 -7.31
N LEU A 147 11.94 -4.59 -8.46
CA LEU A 147 11.41 -5.00 -9.75
C LEU A 147 11.23 -6.54 -9.73
N LEU A 148 9.98 -7.00 -9.73
CA LEU A 148 9.68 -8.40 -10.05
C LEU A 148 9.58 -8.53 -11.58
N SER A 149 10.51 -9.32 -12.09
CA SER A 149 10.59 -9.85 -13.44
C SER A 149 9.26 -10.45 -13.90
N SER A 150 8.72 -9.91 -14.99
CA SER A 150 7.61 -10.48 -15.73
C SER A 150 8.08 -11.76 -16.42
N GLN A 151 7.61 -12.93 -15.98
CA GLN A 151 7.64 -14.14 -16.79
C GLN A 151 6.25 -14.32 -17.40
N GLN A 152 6.17 -14.16 -18.73
CA GLN A 152 4.99 -14.54 -19.51
C GLN A 152 4.98 -16.07 -19.72
N PRO A 153 3.81 -16.74 -19.64
CA PRO A 153 3.67 -18.10 -20.13
C PRO A 153 3.54 -18.10 -21.66
N THR A 154 4.49 -18.73 -22.35
CA THR A 154 4.37 -19.06 -23.78
C THR A 154 3.46 -20.27 -23.95
N THR A 155 2.22 -20.06 -24.40
CA THR A 155 1.34 -21.15 -24.85
C THR A 155 1.41 -21.26 -26.37
N SER A 156 2.06 -22.30 -26.87
CA SER A 156 2.08 -22.67 -28.30
C SER A 156 0.71 -23.24 -28.73
N PRO A 157 0.30 -23.06 -30.00
CA PRO A 157 -0.93 -23.64 -30.53
C PRO A 157 -0.74 -25.11 -30.96
N PRO A 158 -1.82 -25.93 -31.01
CA PRO A 158 -1.73 -27.34 -31.38
C PRO A 158 -1.56 -27.52 -32.90
N SER A 159 -0.68 -28.46 -33.25
CA SER A 159 -0.38 -28.89 -34.61
C SER A 159 -1.53 -29.73 -35.18
N HIS A 160 -2.16 -29.27 -36.27
CA HIS A 160 -3.15 -30.04 -37.01
C HIS A 160 -2.47 -31.18 -37.77
N LYS A 161 -2.84 -32.41 -37.45
CA LYS A 161 -2.42 -33.64 -38.13
C LYS A 161 -3.17 -33.75 -39.47
N ALA A 162 -2.44 -33.83 -40.58
CA ALA A 162 -3.01 -34.07 -41.91
C ALA A 162 -3.57 -35.50 -42.04
N PRO A 163 -4.61 -35.75 -42.86
CA PRO A 163 -5.14 -37.09 -43.08
C PRO A 163 -4.29 -37.87 -44.09
N SER A 164 -4.10 -39.15 -43.80
CA SER A 164 -3.33 -40.12 -44.60
C SER A 164 -4.07 -40.47 -45.91
N PRO A 165 -3.37 -40.66 -47.05
CA PRO A 165 -4.01 -41.11 -48.28
C PRO A 165 -4.35 -42.62 -48.19
N GLY A 166 -5.55 -42.99 -48.64
CA GLY A 166 -6.01 -44.38 -48.72
C GLY A 166 -5.32 -45.19 -49.83
N PRO A 167 -5.44 -46.52 -49.82
CA PRO A 167 -4.76 -47.38 -50.78
C PRO A 167 -5.44 -47.36 -52.16
N PRO A 168 -4.71 -47.67 -53.26
CA PRO A 168 -5.31 -47.79 -54.57
C PRO A 168 -6.04 -49.14 -54.70
N CYS A 169 -7.27 -49.11 -55.22
CA CYS A 169 -8.02 -50.32 -55.58
C CYS A 169 -7.47 -50.93 -56.89
N PRO A 170 -7.46 -52.27 -57.02
CA PRO A 170 -7.42 -52.95 -58.31
C PRO A 170 -8.80 -52.97 -58.99
#